data_AF-A0A9X5BHZ3-F1
#
_entry.id   AF-A0A9X5BHZ3-F1
#
_cell.length_a   1.000
_cell.length_b   1.000
_cell.length_c   1.000
_cell.angle_alpha   90.00
_cell.angle_beta   90.00
_cell.angle_gamma   90.00
#
_symmetry.space_group_name_H-M   'P 1'
#
loop_
_entity.id
_entity.type
_entity.pdbx_description
1 polymer ?
#
loop_
_entity_poly.entity_id
_entity_poly.type
_entity_poly.pdbx_seq_one_letter_code
_entity_poly.pdbx_strand_id
1 'polypeptide(L)'
;MKKQRFMILLKKEADTRQVKRLERNDVEIVDNVKKDQEGIMKRTIKDSVFTDLFQDKKYLLQLYKALHPEDTDVTENDLNDITIKNVLTDNIYNDLGFTVGDKLMILVEAQSSVWTVNIIVRALMYLVQTWHDYFERTKQNLYKSKKVQMPIPEVYVIFTGERKTRPSEISLSQEFFGGKECAVDVKVKMIYDGKEGDIINQYVA
;
A
#
# COMPACT_ATOMS: atom_id res chain seq x y z
N MET A 1 44.00 43.63 33.81
CA MET A 1 42.82 42.94 34.41
C MET A 1 41.54 42.95 33.55
N LYS A 2 41.17 44.02 32.83
CA LYS A 2 39.89 44.07 32.05
C LYS A 2 39.80 43.06 30.89
N LYS A 3 40.90 42.78 30.18
CA LYS A 3 40.95 41.85 29.03
C LYS A 3 40.68 40.38 29.42
N GLN A 4 41.15 39.95 30.59
CA GLN A 4 40.92 38.60 31.13
C GLN A 4 39.43 38.36 31.44
N ARG A 5 38.77 39.35 32.06
CA ARG A 5 37.32 39.26 32.37
C ARG A 5 36.46 39.24 31.12
N PHE A 6 36.84 39.96 30.07
CA PHE A 6 36.13 39.96 28.79
C PHE A 6 36.20 38.59 28.08
N MET A 7 37.38 37.95 28.06
CA MET A 7 37.55 36.61 27.48
C MET A 7 36.75 35.53 28.22
N ILE A 8 36.63 35.63 29.55
CA ILE A 8 35.81 34.71 30.36
C ILE A 8 34.32 34.86 30.03
N LEU A 9 33.85 36.10 29.82
CA LEU A 9 32.46 36.37 29.46
C LEU A 9 32.10 35.78 28.08
N LEU A 10 32.99 35.98 27.08
CA LEU A 10 32.80 35.41 25.74
C LEU A 10 32.76 33.88 25.76
N LYS A 11 33.59 33.24 26.58
CA LYS A 11 33.59 31.76 26.71
C LYS A 11 32.30 31.26 27.34
N LYS A 12 31.79 31.94 28.39
CA LYS A 12 30.49 31.62 28.99
C LYS A 12 29.32 31.78 28.02
N GLU A 13 29.31 32.84 27.21
CA GLU A 13 28.28 33.03 26.19
C GLU A 13 28.35 31.96 25.10
N ALA A 14 29.54 31.55 24.67
CA ALA A 14 29.72 30.48 23.69
C ALA A 14 29.21 29.13 24.23
N ASP A 15 29.54 28.77 25.47
CA ASP A 15 29.05 27.54 26.12
C ASP A 15 27.53 27.56 26.27
N THR A 16 26.96 28.71 26.68
CA THR A 16 25.49 28.87 26.81
C THR A 16 24.78 28.71 25.47
N ARG A 17 25.38 29.19 24.37
CA ARG A 17 24.85 29.01 23.01
C ARG A 17 24.95 27.57 22.53
N GLN A 18 26.01 26.84 22.88
CA GLN A 18 26.13 25.42 22.55
C GLN A 18 25.10 24.58 23.31
N VAL A 19 24.90 24.81 24.60
CA VAL A 19 23.90 24.10 25.42
C VAL A 19 22.50 24.30 24.86
N LYS A 20 22.11 25.56 24.54
CA LYS A 20 20.83 25.87 23.90
C LYS A 20 20.65 25.28 22.49
N ARG A 21 21.72 24.87 21.83
CA ARG A 21 21.66 24.20 20.52
C ARG A 21 21.46 22.70 20.69
N LEU A 22 22.12 22.09 21.67
CA LEU A 22 21.93 20.69 22.03
C LEU A 22 20.50 20.43 22.51
N GLU A 23 19.98 21.26 23.43
CA GLU A 23 18.60 21.15 23.93
C GLU A 23 17.56 21.28 22.81
N ARG A 24 17.79 22.16 21.83
CA ARG A 24 16.89 22.30 20.67
C ARG A 24 16.90 21.06 19.77
N ASN A 25 18.07 20.50 19.51
CA ASN A 25 18.19 19.27 18.74
C ASN A 25 17.50 18.09 19.46
N ASP A 26 17.64 17.99 20.78
CA ASP A 26 16.99 16.94 21.57
C ASP A 26 15.45 17.06 21.52
N VAL A 27 14.91 18.29 21.60
CA VAL A 27 13.47 18.54 21.44
C VAL A 27 12.98 18.17 20.04
N GLU A 28 13.72 18.56 18.98
CA GLU A 28 13.37 18.18 17.60
C GLU A 28 13.41 16.66 17.38
N ILE A 29 14.38 15.95 17.98
CA ILE A 29 14.46 14.49 17.92
C ILE A 29 13.26 13.85 18.62
N VAL A 30 12.89 14.33 19.81
CA VAL A 30 11.75 13.81 20.58
C VAL A 30 10.43 14.07 19.85
N ASP A 31 10.25 15.24 19.23
CA ASP A 31 9.04 15.56 18.47
C ASP A 31 8.94 14.74 17.18
N ASN A 32 10.05 14.46 16.51
CA ASN A 32 10.09 13.57 15.35
C ASN A 32 9.77 12.12 15.73
N VAL A 33 10.36 11.60 16.83
CA VAL A 33 10.06 10.25 17.33
C VAL A 33 8.58 10.12 17.75
N LYS A 34 7.99 11.16 18.35
CA LYS A 34 6.56 11.18 18.68
C LYS A 34 5.68 11.21 17.44
N LYS A 35 6.02 12.01 16.42
CA LYS A 35 5.31 12.03 15.13
C LYS A 35 5.40 10.69 14.41
N ASP A 36 6.55 10.04 14.44
CA ASP A 36 6.74 8.72 13.86
C ASP A 36 5.92 7.67 14.61
N GLN A 37 5.90 7.71 15.95
CA GLN A 37 5.07 6.80 16.77
C GLN A 37 3.56 7.04 16.62
N GLU A 38 3.10 8.30 16.57
CA GLU A 38 1.70 8.61 16.27
C GLU A 38 1.32 8.19 14.83
N GLY A 39 2.23 8.36 13.88
CA GLY A 39 2.08 7.88 12.51
C GLY A 39 1.98 6.36 12.44
N ILE A 40 2.82 5.63 13.18
CA ILE A 40 2.78 4.17 13.30
C ILE A 40 1.48 3.71 13.97
N MET A 41 1.05 4.36 15.06
CA MET A 41 -0.16 3.97 15.80
C MET A 41 -1.45 4.27 15.04
N LYS A 42 -1.52 5.39 14.29
CA LYS A 42 -2.62 5.68 13.35
C LYS A 42 -2.65 4.72 12.16
N ARG A 43 -1.48 4.23 11.72
CA ARG A 43 -1.41 3.15 10.73
C ARG A 43 -1.99 1.87 11.32
N THR A 44 -1.52 1.40 12.48
CA THR A 44 -2.00 0.14 13.08
C THR A 44 -3.52 0.09 13.35
N ILE A 45 -4.15 1.22 13.66
CA ILE A 45 -5.61 1.30 13.88
C ILE A 45 -6.39 1.33 12.55
N LYS A 46 -5.85 1.94 11.48
CA LYS A 46 -6.46 1.91 10.13
C LYS A 46 -6.15 0.62 9.37
N ASP A 47 -5.02 -0.01 9.69
CA ASP A 47 -4.50 -1.22 9.02
C ASP A 47 -5.57 -2.34 9.05
N SER A 48 -6.28 -2.51 10.17
CA SER A 48 -7.39 -3.49 10.27
C SER A 48 -8.59 -3.13 9.40
N VAL A 49 -8.92 -1.84 9.24
CA VAL A 49 -10.22 -1.39 8.72
C VAL A 49 -10.44 -1.78 7.26
N PHE A 50 -9.41 -1.72 6.41
CA PHE A 50 -9.59 -2.05 4.99
C PHE A 50 -9.98 -3.51 4.80
N THR A 51 -9.16 -4.43 5.31
CA THR A 51 -9.46 -5.86 5.22
C THR A 51 -10.68 -6.23 6.02
N ASP A 52 -10.91 -5.67 7.20
CA ASP A 52 -12.09 -5.98 8.00
C ASP A 52 -13.37 -5.52 7.30
N LEU A 53 -13.35 -4.35 6.65
CA LEU A 53 -14.49 -3.83 5.90
C LEU A 53 -14.78 -4.71 4.68
N PHE A 54 -13.75 -5.06 3.90
CA PHE A 54 -13.92 -5.80 2.66
C PHE A 54 -13.92 -7.32 2.81
N GLN A 55 -13.78 -7.84 4.03
CA GLN A 55 -14.13 -9.23 4.36
C GLN A 55 -15.64 -9.45 4.38
N ASP A 56 -16.44 -8.42 4.62
CA ASP A 56 -17.88 -8.50 4.48
C ASP A 56 -18.26 -8.37 2.98
N LYS A 57 -18.84 -9.45 2.46
CA LYS A 57 -19.22 -9.61 1.05
C LYS A 57 -20.08 -8.47 0.52
N LYS A 58 -20.90 -7.84 1.36
CA LYS A 58 -21.73 -6.71 0.96
C LYS A 58 -20.89 -5.49 0.59
N TYR A 59 -19.84 -5.21 1.35
CA TYR A 59 -18.92 -4.11 1.06
C TYR A 59 -17.95 -4.49 -0.06
N LEU A 60 -17.53 -5.75 -0.12
CA LEU A 60 -16.74 -6.27 -1.23
C LEU A 60 -17.46 -6.13 -2.58
N LEU A 61 -18.77 -6.41 -2.61
CA LEU A 61 -19.59 -6.21 -3.81
C LEU A 61 -19.68 -4.74 -4.22
N GLN A 62 -19.84 -3.83 -3.25
CA GLN A 62 -19.86 -2.40 -3.53
C GLN A 62 -18.52 -1.92 -4.10
N LEU A 63 -17.40 -2.43 -3.58
CA LEU A 63 -16.07 -2.14 -4.10
C LEU A 63 -15.91 -2.66 -5.52
N TYR A 64 -16.32 -3.91 -5.78
CA TYR A 64 -16.31 -4.47 -7.12
C TYR A 64 -17.13 -3.63 -8.09
N LYS A 65 -18.36 -3.25 -7.75
CA LYS A 65 -19.24 -2.42 -8.59
C LYS A 65 -18.74 -0.99 -8.79
N ALA A 66 -17.95 -0.46 -7.85
CA ALA A 66 -17.29 0.83 -8.03
C ALA A 66 -16.20 0.75 -9.12
N LEU A 67 -15.45 -0.37 -9.16
CA LEU A 67 -14.41 -0.63 -10.15
C LEU A 67 -14.95 -1.10 -11.51
N HIS A 68 -16.04 -1.86 -11.49
CA HIS A 68 -16.71 -2.47 -12.64
C HIS A 68 -18.20 -2.09 -12.67
N PRO A 69 -18.55 -0.80 -12.89
CA PRO A 69 -19.94 -0.36 -12.92
C PRO A 69 -20.76 -0.98 -14.06
N GLU A 70 -20.09 -1.52 -15.09
CA GLU A 70 -20.70 -2.26 -16.19
C GLU A 70 -21.30 -3.61 -15.78
N ASP A 71 -20.82 -4.22 -14.70
CA ASP A 71 -21.20 -5.58 -14.27
C ASP A 71 -22.39 -5.54 -13.29
N THR A 72 -23.59 -5.22 -13.81
CA THR A 72 -24.79 -4.98 -12.99
C THR A 72 -25.32 -6.22 -12.27
N ASP A 73 -25.17 -7.38 -12.90
CA ASP A 73 -25.81 -8.64 -12.50
C ASP A 73 -25.01 -9.42 -11.44
N VAL A 74 -23.80 -8.97 -11.12
CA VAL A 74 -22.95 -9.59 -10.10
C VAL A 74 -23.58 -9.43 -8.71
N THR A 75 -23.58 -10.52 -7.97
CA THR A 75 -24.08 -10.65 -6.61
C THR A 75 -22.99 -11.09 -5.63
N GLU A 76 -23.27 -11.06 -4.33
CA GLU A 76 -22.33 -11.49 -3.28
C GLU A 76 -21.90 -12.97 -3.40
N ASN A 77 -22.72 -13.80 -4.05
CA ASN A 77 -22.43 -15.22 -4.26
C ASN A 77 -21.38 -15.45 -5.36
N ASP A 78 -21.23 -14.50 -6.26
CA ASP A 78 -20.25 -14.57 -7.35
C ASP A 78 -18.84 -14.19 -6.87
N LEU A 79 -18.76 -13.51 -5.73
CA LEU A 79 -17.52 -13.15 -5.05
C LEU A 79 -16.97 -14.34 -4.28
N ASN A 80 -15.77 -14.76 -4.64
CA ASN A 80 -15.03 -15.80 -3.93
C ASN A 80 -13.76 -15.21 -3.35
N ASP A 81 -13.71 -15.10 -2.03
CA ASP A 81 -12.56 -14.58 -1.31
C ASP A 81 -11.34 -15.46 -1.56
N ILE A 82 -10.22 -14.81 -1.83
CA ILE A 82 -8.93 -15.45 -1.84
C ILE A 82 -8.21 -14.92 -0.61
N THR A 83 -7.98 -15.79 0.36
CA THR A 83 -7.03 -15.46 1.42
C THR A 83 -5.66 -15.29 0.75
N ILE A 84 -5.22 -14.04 0.53
CA ILE A 84 -3.82 -13.75 0.22
C ILE A 84 -3.06 -14.05 1.52
N LYS A 85 -2.67 -15.31 1.71
CA LYS A 85 -1.85 -15.71 2.85
C LYS A 85 -0.44 -15.17 2.57
N ASN A 86 -0.03 -14.19 3.34
CA ASN A 86 1.29 -13.60 3.20
C ASN A 86 2.35 -14.62 3.68
N VAL A 87 3.08 -15.26 2.75
CA VAL A 87 4.19 -16.19 3.05
C VAL A 87 5.53 -15.44 3.17
N LEU A 88 5.54 -14.12 2.98
CA LEU A 88 6.78 -13.36 2.73
C LEU A 88 7.21 -12.42 3.85
N THR A 89 6.32 -12.05 4.79
CA THR A 89 6.69 -11.23 5.96
C THR A 89 5.80 -11.56 7.16
N ASP A 90 6.39 -11.61 8.37
CA ASP A 90 5.70 -11.76 9.66
C ASP A 90 4.79 -10.56 10.02
N ASN A 91 4.63 -9.59 9.13
CA ASN A 91 3.75 -8.44 9.31
C ASN A 91 2.38 -8.68 8.66
N ILE A 92 1.36 -8.45 9.48
CA ILE A 92 -0.04 -8.28 9.12
C ILE A 92 -0.13 -7.15 8.10
N TYR A 93 -0.48 -7.44 6.84
CA TYR A 93 -0.82 -6.42 5.86
C TYR A 93 -2.08 -6.84 5.08
N ASN A 94 -3.19 -6.24 5.49
CA ASN A 94 -4.28 -5.49 4.84
C ASN A 94 -4.51 -5.56 3.31
N ASP A 95 -3.95 -6.50 2.57
CA ASP A 95 -4.17 -6.57 1.12
C ASP A 95 -5.25 -7.59 0.79
N LEU A 96 -6.11 -7.24 -0.18
CA LEU A 96 -7.34 -7.94 -0.48
C LEU A 96 -7.20 -8.69 -1.81
N GLY A 97 -7.51 -9.99 -1.78
CA GLY A 97 -7.59 -10.83 -2.97
C GLY A 97 -8.96 -11.47 -3.06
N PHE A 98 -9.58 -11.43 -4.24
CA PHE A 98 -10.82 -12.16 -4.49
C PHE A 98 -10.99 -12.45 -5.98
N THR A 99 -11.95 -13.30 -6.29
CA THR A 99 -12.31 -13.65 -7.68
C THR A 99 -13.77 -13.37 -7.95
N VAL A 100 -14.04 -12.95 -9.19
CA VAL A 100 -15.39 -12.75 -9.74
C VAL A 100 -15.39 -13.32 -11.15
N GLY A 101 -16.14 -14.41 -11.36
CA GLY A 101 -16.06 -15.15 -12.62
C GLY A 101 -14.65 -15.67 -12.90
N ASP A 102 -14.06 -15.22 -14.02
CA ASP A 102 -12.70 -15.55 -14.45
C ASP A 102 -11.66 -14.46 -14.09
N LYS A 103 -12.08 -13.38 -13.41
CA LYS A 103 -11.19 -12.30 -12.97
C LYS A 103 -10.63 -12.59 -11.57
N LEU A 104 -9.34 -12.34 -11.41
CA LEU A 104 -8.64 -12.29 -10.12
C LEU A 104 -8.32 -10.85 -9.78
N MET A 105 -8.88 -10.35 -8.70
CA MET A 105 -8.66 -9.01 -8.20
C MET A 105 -7.57 -9.04 -7.12
N ILE A 106 -6.51 -8.24 -7.27
CA ILE A 106 -5.51 -7.99 -6.24
C ILE A 106 -5.54 -6.51 -5.91
N LEU A 107 -5.98 -6.17 -4.70
CA LEU A 107 -6.02 -4.80 -4.22
C LEU A 107 -5.03 -4.64 -3.10
N VAL A 108 -4.15 -3.67 -3.30
CA VAL A 108 -3.04 -3.40 -2.40
C VAL A 108 -3.25 -2.02 -1.79
N GLU A 109 -3.38 -1.95 -0.47
CA GLU A 109 -3.54 -0.65 0.20
C GLU A 109 -2.17 0.05 0.29
N ALA A 110 -2.11 1.34 -0.02
CA ALA A 110 -0.92 2.16 0.13
C ALA A 110 -1.20 3.34 1.07
N GLN A 111 -1.10 3.11 2.38
CA GLN A 111 -1.31 4.09 3.44
C GLN A 111 0.00 4.75 3.90
N SER A 112 0.62 5.56 3.04
CA SER A 112 1.87 6.23 3.39
C SER A 112 1.84 7.73 3.12
N SER A 113 2.42 8.50 4.04
CA SER A 113 2.81 9.90 3.84
C SER A 113 3.88 10.04 2.75
N VAL A 114 4.59 8.95 2.45
CA VAL A 114 5.62 8.85 1.41
C VAL A 114 5.19 7.85 0.34
N TRP A 115 5.02 8.33 -0.87
CA TRP A 115 4.76 7.48 -2.04
C TRP A 115 5.96 6.65 -2.44
N THR A 116 5.71 5.39 -2.80
CA THR A 116 6.73 4.48 -3.30
C THR A 116 6.19 3.63 -4.44
N VAL A 117 6.97 3.53 -5.52
CA VAL A 117 6.71 2.66 -6.66
C VAL A 117 7.02 1.19 -6.36
N ASN A 118 7.69 0.91 -5.23
CA ASN A 118 7.97 -0.46 -4.77
C ASN A 118 6.68 -1.26 -4.52
N ILE A 119 5.53 -0.60 -4.41
CA ILE A 119 4.22 -1.24 -4.30
C ILE A 119 3.92 -2.15 -5.50
N ILE A 120 4.47 -1.85 -6.69
CA ILE A 120 4.35 -2.70 -7.88
C ILE A 120 5.00 -4.06 -7.64
N VAL A 121 6.18 -4.08 -7.01
CA VAL A 121 6.90 -5.32 -6.68
C VAL A 121 6.08 -6.15 -5.70
N ARG A 122 5.51 -5.52 -4.67
CA ARG A 122 4.60 -6.19 -3.72
C ARG A 122 3.41 -6.82 -4.44
N ALA A 123 2.76 -6.07 -5.32
CA ALA A 123 1.60 -6.55 -6.06
C ALA A 123 1.94 -7.72 -7.00
N LEU A 124 3.10 -7.68 -7.67
CA LEU A 124 3.61 -8.81 -8.46
C LEU A 124 3.84 -10.07 -7.60
N MET A 125 4.44 -9.92 -6.42
CA MET A 125 4.66 -11.05 -5.52
C MET A 125 3.33 -11.70 -5.09
N TYR A 126 2.32 -10.88 -4.76
CA TYR A 126 0.98 -11.40 -4.44
C TYR A 126 0.31 -12.09 -5.62
N LEU A 127 0.42 -11.52 -6.83
CA LEU A 127 -0.13 -12.14 -8.03
C LEU A 127 0.46 -13.54 -8.26
N VAL A 128 1.79 -13.67 -8.21
CA VAL A 128 2.47 -14.95 -8.42
C VAL A 128 2.08 -15.96 -7.34
N GLN A 129 2.05 -15.55 -6.06
CA GLN A 129 1.64 -16.44 -4.97
C GLN A 129 0.18 -16.88 -5.12
N THR A 130 -0.71 -15.96 -5.48
CA THR A 130 -2.14 -16.26 -5.64
C THR A 130 -2.39 -17.26 -6.76
N TRP A 131 -1.67 -17.14 -7.88
CA TRP A 131 -1.73 -18.13 -8.94
C TRP A 131 -1.17 -19.48 -8.53
N HIS A 132 -0.05 -19.50 -7.80
CA HIS A 132 0.49 -20.75 -7.25
C HIS A 132 -0.57 -21.48 -6.40
N ASP A 133 -1.17 -20.77 -5.44
CA ASP A 133 -2.21 -21.31 -4.56
C ASP A 133 -3.47 -21.72 -5.34
N TYR A 134 -3.81 -20.99 -6.41
CA TYR A 134 -4.90 -21.34 -7.32
C TYR A 134 -4.63 -22.69 -7.99
N PHE A 135 -3.42 -22.92 -8.53
CA PHE A 135 -3.06 -24.19 -9.17
C PHE A 135 -3.09 -25.36 -8.18
N GLU A 136 -2.58 -25.16 -6.95
CA GLU A 136 -2.64 -26.17 -5.90
C GLU A 136 -4.09 -26.52 -5.52
N ARG A 137 -4.91 -25.49 -5.22
CA ARG A 137 -6.31 -25.66 -4.81
C ARG A 137 -7.14 -26.34 -5.89
N THR A 138 -6.90 -26.00 -7.15
CA THR A 138 -7.59 -26.59 -8.31
C THR A 138 -6.95 -27.90 -8.81
N LYS A 139 -5.91 -28.39 -8.12
CA LYS A 139 -5.17 -29.62 -8.44
C LYS A 139 -4.63 -29.66 -9.86
N GLN A 140 -4.23 -28.50 -10.37
CA GLN A 140 -3.63 -28.36 -11.69
C GLN A 140 -2.14 -28.64 -11.62
N ASN A 141 -1.64 -29.47 -12.54
CA ASN A 141 -0.25 -29.91 -12.52
C ASN A 141 0.58 -29.12 -13.54
N LEU A 142 1.39 -28.19 -13.04
CA LEU A 142 2.29 -27.35 -13.85
C LEU A 142 3.42 -28.14 -14.55
N TYR A 143 3.68 -29.37 -14.11
CA TYR A 143 4.74 -30.23 -14.65
C TYR A 143 4.22 -31.25 -15.68
N LYS A 144 2.94 -31.18 -16.05
CA LYS A 144 2.33 -32.04 -17.08
C LYS A 144 1.99 -31.23 -18.34
N SER A 145 1.82 -31.93 -19.45
CA SER A 145 1.55 -31.32 -20.77
C SER A 145 0.18 -30.64 -20.87
N LYS A 146 -0.76 -30.95 -19.98
CA LYS A 146 -2.08 -30.31 -19.99
C LYS A 146 -1.94 -28.84 -19.60
N LYS A 147 -2.32 -27.93 -20.50
CA LYS A 147 -2.38 -26.49 -20.23
C LYS A 147 -3.24 -26.21 -18.99
N VAL A 148 -2.65 -25.51 -18.02
CA VAL A 148 -3.37 -25.01 -16.85
C VAL A 148 -4.27 -23.83 -17.22
N GLN A 149 -5.38 -23.70 -16.52
CA GLN A 149 -6.27 -22.55 -16.53
C GLN A 149 -5.89 -21.66 -15.36
N MET A 150 -5.99 -20.35 -15.52
CA MET A 150 -5.78 -19.39 -14.45
C MET A 150 -6.68 -18.16 -14.68
N PRO A 151 -7.12 -17.49 -13.61
CA PRO A 151 -7.92 -16.29 -13.75
C PRO A 151 -7.09 -15.12 -14.31
N ILE A 152 -7.76 -14.21 -15.01
CA ILE A 152 -7.19 -12.98 -15.57
C ILE A 152 -6.96 -12.00 -14.42
N PRO A 153 -5.72 -11.53 -14.18
CA PRO A 153 -5.44 -10.70 -13.03
C PRO A 153 -5.72 -9.23 -13.32
N GLU A 154 -6.35 -8.57 -12.36
CA GLU A 154 -6.49 -7.12 -12.28
C GLU A 154 -5.86 -6.62 -10.99
N VAL A 155 -4.85 -5.76 -11.13
CA VAL A 155 -4.03 -5.30 -10.01
C VAL A 155 -4.31 -3.83 -9.76
N TYR A 156 -4.70 -3.52 -8.53
CA TYR A 156 -5.06 -2.19 -8.09
C TYR A 156 -4.26 -1.78 -6.87
N VAL A 157 -3.96 -0.49 -6.78
CA VAL A 157 -3.46 0.12 -5.55
C VAL A 157 -4.42 1.22 -5.12
N ILE A 158 -4.96 1.10 -3.90
CA ILE A 158 -5.76 2.15 -3.25
C ILE A 158 -4.80 3.02 -2.45
N PHE A 159 -4.64 4.27 -2.88
CA PHE A 159 -3.73 5.23 -2.27
C PHE A 159 -4.50 6.23 -1.42
N THR A 160 -4.27 6.22 -0.11
CA THR A 160 -4.96 7.06 0.89
C THR A 160 -4.14 8.28 1.33
N GLY A 161 -3.07 8.64 0.60
CA GLY A 161 -2.23 9.79 0.91
C GLY A 161 -2.66 11.10 0.25
N GLU A 162 -2.15 12.23 0.74
CA GLU A 162 -2.61 13.60 0.39
C GLU A 162 -2.36 14.05 -1.07
N ARG A 163 -1.50 13.36 -1.83
CA ARG A 163 -1.14 13.76 -3.21
C ARG A 163 -1.91 12.97 -4.26
N LYS A 164 -2.90 13.62 -4.88
CA LYS A 164 -3.80 13.05 -5.92
C LYS A 164 -3.37 13.31 -7.37
N THR A 165 -2.28 14.04 -7.64
CA THR A 165 -1.80 14.36 -9.00
C THR A 165 -0.84 13.29 -9.55
N ARG A 166 -1.32 12.07 -9.71
CA ARG A 166 -0.48 10.92 -10.10
C ARG A 166 -1.11 10.12 -11.23
N PRO A 167 -0.30 9.34 -11.98
CA PRO A 167 -0.79 8.57 -13.11
C PRO A 167 -1.84 7.54 -12.68
N SER A 168 -2.89 7.38 -13.48
CA SER A 168 -3.95 6.39 -13.25
C SER A 168 -3.50 4.94 -13.40
N GLU A 169 -2.33 4.72 -14.03
CA GLU A 169 -1.70 3.42 -14.18
C GLU A 169 -0.18 3.58 -14.08
N ILE A 170 0.47 2.68 -13.35
CA ILE A 170 1.92 2.54 -13.33
C ILE A 170 2.28 1.12 -13.78
N SER A 171 3.49 0.93 -14.31
CA SER A 171 3.94 -0.39 -14.75
C SER A 171 5.37 -0.65 -14.27
N LEU A 172 5.67 -1.93 -14.02
CA LEU A 172 6.98 -2.36 -13.57
C LEU A 172 8.08 -1.90 -14.55
N SER A 173 7.84 -2.04 -15.84
CA SER A 173 8.78 -1.62 -16.87
C SER A 173 9.06 -0.13 -16.86
N GLN A 174 8.02 0.70 -16.80
CA GLN A 174 8.21 2.16 -16.81
C GLN A 174 8.95 2.63 -15.56
N GLU A 175 8.57 2.15 -14.39
CA GLU A 175 9.13 2.62 -13.11
C GLU A 175 10.53 2.06 -12.80
N PHE A 176 10.83 0.82 -13.22
CA PHE A 176 12.09 0.15 -12.83
C PHE A 176 13.06 -0.08 -13.99
N PHE A 177 12.59 -0.12 -15.23
CA PHE A 177 13.41 -0.48 -16.40
C PHE A 177 13.50 0.63 -17.45
N GLY A 178 12.95 1.82 -17.15
CA GLY A 178 12.97 2.97 -18.07
C GLY A 178 12.11 2.74 -19.31
N GLY A 179 11.02 1.97 -19.17
CA GLY A 179 10.04 1.74 -20.24
C GLY A 179 10.48 0.79 -21.34
N LYS A 180 11.52 -0.01 -21.10
CA LYS A 180 11.99 -1.03 -22.05
C LYS A 180 10.97 -2.15 -22.21
N GLU A 181 10.89 -2.75 -23.40
CA GLU A 181 10.15 -4.00 -23.55
C GLU A 181 10.75 -5.09 -22.64
N CYS A 182 9.89 -5.72 -21.83
CA CYS A 182 10.29 -6.67 -20.79
C CYS A 182 9.47 -7.95 -20.90
N ALA A 183 10.07 -9.09 -20.53
CA ALA A 183 9.38 -10.38 -20.52
C ALA A 183 8.22 -10.44 -19.51
N VAL A 184 8.30 -9.62 -18.45
CA VAL A 184 7.26 -9.46 -17.44
C VAL A 184 7.08 -7.98 -17.18
N ASP A 185 5.85 -7.49 -17.37
CA ASP A 185 5.47 -6.11 -17.04
C ASP A 185 4.12 -6.12 -16.33
N VAL A 186 4.15 -5.96 -15.01
CA VAL A 186 2.92 -5.84 -14.21
C VAL A 186 2.45 -4.40 -14.28
N LYS A 187 1.22 -4.22 -14.75
CA LYS A 187 0.51 -2.95 -14.75
C LYS A 187 -0.41 -2.88 -13.55
N VAL A 188 -0.40 -1.73 -12.89
CA VAL A 188 -1.14 -1.48 -11.65
C VAL A 188 -2.01 -0.26 -11.87
N LYS A 189 -3.32 -0.44 -11.73
CA LYS A 189 -4.30 0.65 -11.77
C LYS A 189 -4.29 1.37 -10.43
N MET A 190 -4.15 2.69 -10.46
CA MET A 190 -4.06 3.52 -9.28
C MET A 190 -5.41 4.13 -8.94
N ILE A 191 -5.84 3.97 -7.69
CA ILE A 191 -7.09 4.52 -7.16
C ILE A 191 -6.71 5.56 -6.12
N TYR A 192 -6.95 6.84 -6.45
CA TYR A 192 -6.65 7.99 -5.58
C TYR A 192 -7.89 8.63 -4.95
N ASP A 193 -9.04 8.38 -5.56
CA ASP A 193 -10.35 8.84 -5.11
C ASP A 193 -11.42 7.93 -5.72
N GLY A 194 -12.56 7.85 -5.06
CA GLY A 194 -13.75 7.22 -5.62
C GLY A 194 -14.66 8.25 -6.31
N LYS A 195 -15.74 7.78 -6.93
CA LYS A 195 -16.85 8.65 -7.34
C LYS A 195 -17.62 9.08 -6.09
N GLU A 196 -18.16 10.30 -6.13
CA GLU A 196 -18.97 10.83 -5.01
C GLU A 196 -20.10 9.85 -4.63
N GLY A 197 -20.12 9.45 -3.36
CA GLY A 197 -21.10 8.51 -2.81
C GLY A 197 -20.74 7.02 -2.92
N ASP A 198 -19.66 6.65 -3.63
CA ASP A 198 -19.21 5.25 -3.68
C ASP A 198 -18.35 4.85 -2.46
N ILE A 199 -18.14 3.54 -2.29
CA ILE A 199 -17.44 3.00 -1.13
C ILE A 199 -15.94 3.34 -1.12
N ILE A 200 -15.34 3.57 -2.28
CA ILE A 200 -13.93 3.95 -2.40
C ILE A 200 -13.78 5.40 -1.90
N ASN A 201 -14.68 6.28 -2.29
CA ASN A 201 -14.69 7.67 -1.85
C ASN A 201 -14.92 7.76 -0.33
N GLN A 202 -15.85 6.97 0.22
CA GLN A 202 -16.07 6.90 1.67
C GLN A 202 -14.84 6.38 2.45
N TYR A 203 -14.08 5.48 1.84
CA TYR A 203 -12.90 4.89 2.46
C TYR A 203 -11.65 5.78 2.37
N VAL A 204 -11.46 6.45 1.23
CA VAL A 204 -10.27 7.28 0.94
C VAL A 204 -10.40 8.71 1.51
N ALA A 205 -11.62 9.19 1.77
CA ALA A 205 -11.92 10.53 2.28
C ALA A 205 -11.32 10.86 3.66
#